data_AF-A0A0K6FNI1-F1
#
_entry.id   AF-A0A0K6FNI1-F1
#
_cell.length_a   1.000
_cell.length_b   1.000
_cell.length_c   1.000
_cell.angle_alpha   90.00
_cell.angle_beta   90.00
_cell.angle_gamma   90.00
#
_symmetry.space_group_name_H-M   'P 1'
#
loop_
_entity.id
_entity.type
_entity.pdbx_description
1 polymer ?
#
loop_
_entity_poly.entity_id
_entity_poly.type
_entity_poly.pdbx_seq_one_letter_code
_entity_poly.pdbx_strand_id
1 'polypeptide(L)'
;MRRIQATQGRENIHPYEHFDVIAGSGTGGISACMLGRLRMPVDEAIEKYAKLVEDVFKDKKFSGVPMYKATKLQEVLKTMIREATGADAEMMEDQSSNPRKTMVFAMAWHNLNAGLPVIFRSYPVATNSGPNCTICEALRATLAHPDLFKGIDIIDCSVPQSFVGGDIGCSNPLAHVLSEVERVWPTRKVTSIISLGAGHACTVQMLKPSWWQRTHDAIVMKDMATDSERVAEEMSVRFQRTSGVYFRFSVDQGMQDMEHGSWGRLAEAMQHAKGYLEKNKTSQMLDEAVRMSTGWCSAATTTHAAGQISGVSEAAKALVDFKRCPPHTKFYTGRTDENAQVIACIMGGNHKARVCVVYGLGGVGKTQLVLTVIEQTWYQWTHIIYVDASSEEAIERAFKEFGTAKNTGDTPKDLVDWLESCKERWLVVFDNADNSSTDLQRYIPARGGGSVLITTRLPDLARLSEGPGSVCHLSGMSLTAGAALLLKITVSSSVAPVSLSVSVTIFPPRLCLHYSCLAIPSTPTLSPDLSPL
;
A
#
# COMPACT_ATOMS: atom_id res chain seq x y z
N MET A 1 -4.36 -21.92 -1.39
CA MET A 1 -4.47 -23.01 -2.39
C MET A 1 -5.84 -23.67 -2.40
N ARG A 2 -6.25 -24.48 -1.40
CA ARG A 2 -7.50 -25.27 -1.44
C ARG A 2 -8.78 -24.51 -1.86
N ARG A 3 -8.98 -23.26 -1.40
CA ARG A 3 -10.10 -22.41 -1.87
C ARG A 3 -9.96 -22.00 -3.36
N ILE A 4 -8.76 -21.68 -3.83
CA ILE A 4 -8.47 -21.36 -5.25
C ILE A 4 -8.76 -22.57 -6.14
N GLN A 5 -8.38 -23.77 -5.70
CA GLN A 5 -8.65 -25.04 -6.38
C GLN A 5 -10.17 -25.24 -6.58
N ALA A 6 -10.96 -25.02 -5.51
CA ALA A 6 -12.42 -25.05 -5.57
C ALA A 6 -13.02 -23.94 -6.48
N THR A 7 -12.50 -22.70 -6.41
CA THR A 7 -12.98 -21.59 -7.24
C THR A 7 -12.66 -21.75 -8.73
N GLN A 8 -11.52 -22.36 -9.08
CA GLN A 8 -11.09 -22.56 -10.48
C GLN A 8 -11.53 -23.92 -11.07
N GLY A 9 -12.11 -24.83 -10.27
CA GLY A 9 -12.42 -26.19 -10.72
C GLY A 9 -11.18 -27.00 -11.09
N ARG A 10 -10.01 -26.67 -10.53
CA ARG A 10 -8.72 -27.31 -10.82
C ARG A 10 -8.12 -27.92 -9.56
N GLU A 11 -7.86 -29.22 -9.59
CA GLU A 11 -7.08 -29.90 -8.55
C GLU A 11 -5.60 -29.50 -8.63
N ASN A 12 -4.86 -29.78 -7.55
CA ASN A 12 -3.39 -29.68 -7.47
C ASN A 12 -2.75 -28.34 -7.86
N ILE A 13 -3.44 -27.20 -7.81
CA ILE A 13 -2.78 -25.88 -7.99
C ILE A 13 -1.71 -25.65 -6.89
N HIS A 14 -0.45 -25.51 -7.29
CA HIS A 14 0.69 -25.23 -6.40
C HIS A 14 0.94 -23.72 -6.23
N PRO A 15 1.60 -23.27 -5.13
CA PRO A 15 1.85 -21.84 -4.91
C PRO A 15 2.69 -21.20 -6.03
N TYR A 16 3.77 -21.85 -6.49
CA TYR A 16 4.56 -21.32 -7.61
C TYR A 16 3.73 -21.11 -8.87
N GLU A 17 2.69 -21.91 -9.12
CA GLU A 17 1.86 -21.76 -10.32
C GLU A 17 1.03 -20.48 -10.28
N HIS A 18 0.46 -20.16 -9.10
CA HIS A 18 -0.47 -19.04 -8.90
C HIS A 18 0.24 -17.71 -8.65
N PHE A 19 1.45 -17.73 -8.08
CA PHE A 19 2.16 -16.55 -7.62
C PHE A 19 3.38 -16.18 -8.48
N ASP A 20 3.35 -14.98 -9.09
CA ASP A 20 4.48 -14.37 -9.83
C ASP A 20 5.71 -14.18 -8.90
N VAL A 21 5.47 -13.85 -7.62
CA VAL A 21 6.52 -13.72 -6.60
C VAL A 21 6.16 -14.49 -5.34
N ILE A 22 7.14 -15.23 -4.84
CA ILE A 22 7.14 -15.80 -3.48
C ILE A 22 8.40 -15.32 -2.75
N ALA A 23 8.23 -14.70 -1.58
CA ALA A 23 9.32 -14.05 -0.86
C ALA A 23 9.25 -14.26 0.66
N GLY A 24 10.41 -14.25 1.33
CA GLY A 24 10.46 -14.41 2.78
C GLY A 24 11.83 -14.14 3.41
N SER A 25 11.81 -13.96 4.73
CA SER A 25 12.97 -13.68 5.58
C SER A 25 12.97 -14.64 6.77
N GLY A 26 14.14 -15.04 7.29
CA GLY A 26 14.27 -16.01 8.37
C GLY A 26 13.61 -17.36 8.02
N THR A 27 12.77 -17.86 8.92
CA THR A 27 11.91 -19.05 8.69
C THR A 27 11.06 -18.93 7.42
N GLY A 28 10.59 -17.72 7.12
CA GLY A 28 9.87 -17.39 5.90
C GLY A 28 10.69 -17.56 4.63
N GLY A 29 12.02 -17.39 4.71
CA GLY A 29 12.94 -17.64 3.59
C GLY A 29 12.99 -19.12 3.21
N ILE A 30 12.95 -20.03 4.20
CA ILE A 30 12.85 -21.48 3.96
C ILE A 30 11.55 -21.79 3.19
N SER A 31 10.42 -21.35 3.73
CA SER A 31 9.11 -21.64 3.15
C SER A 31 8.90 -20.98 1.78
N ALA A 32 9.47 -19.80 1.55
CA ALA A 32 9.50 -19.17 0.22
C ALA A 32 10.34 -19.99 -0.79
N CYS A 33 11.50 -20.50 -0.35
CA CYS A 33 12.34 -21.36 -1.18
C CYS A 33 11.67 -22.70 -1.50
N MET A 34 11.10 -23.39 -0.51
CA MET A 34 10.34 -24.63 -0.67
C MET A 34 9.23 -24.47 -1.72
N LEU A 35 8.34 -23.50 -1.51
CA LEU A 35 7.13 -23.34 -2.33
C LEU A 35 7.38 -22.66 -3.69
N GLY A 36 8.50 -21.94 -3.85
CA GLY A 36 8.86 -21.19 -5.06
C GLY A 36 10.02 -21.78 -5.87
N ARG A 37 11.24 -21.83 -5.30
CA ARG A 37 12.47 -22.26 -5.99
C ARG A 37 12.59 -23.78 -6.12
N LEU A 38 12.15 -24.51 -5.09
CA LEU A 38 12.09 -25.98 -5.08
C LEU A 38 10.72 -26.52 -5.54
N ARG A 39 9.72 -25.63 -5.74
CA ARG A 39 8.39 -25.93 -6.29
C ARG A 39 7.60 -27.03 -5.55
N MET A 40 7.89 -27.22 -4.26
CA MET A 40 7.30 -28.30 -3.45
C MET A 40 5.76 -28.20 -3.34
N PRO A 41 5.04 -29.34 -3.30
CA PRO A 41 3.67 -29.41 -2.80
C PRO A 41 3.55 -28.80 -1.40
N VAL A 42 2.41 -28.17 -1.08
CA VAL A 42 2.21 -27.50 0.22
C VAL A 42 2.27 -28.48 1.38
N ASP A 43 1.62 -29.64 1.24
CA ASP A 43 1.55 -30.64 2.30
C ASP A 43 2.92 -31.33 2.52
N GLU A 44 3.72 -31.54 1.46
CA GLU A 44 5.12 -31.99 1.58
C GLU A 44 6.00 -30.91 2.24
N ALA A 45 5.88 -29.64 1.83
CA ALA A 45 6.66 -28.55 2.41
C ALA A 45 6.39 -28.40 3.92
N ILE A 46 5.17 -28.68 4.39
CA ILE A 46 4.84 -28.75 5.83
C ILE A 46 5.62 -29.89 6.52
N GLU A 47 5.65 -31.09 5.93
CA GLU A 47 6.40 -32.24 6.47
C GLU A 47 7.91 -31.96 6.53
N LYS A 48 8.50 -31.52 5.41
CA LYS A 48 9.94 -31.18 5.33
C LYS A 48 10.31 -30.05 6.31
N TYR A 49 9.44 -29.07 6.49
CA TYR A 49 9.66 -27.99 7.47
C TYR A 49 9.54 -28.49 8.92
N ALA A 50 8.55 -29.33 9.23
CA ALA A 50 8.40 -29.92 10.56
C ALA A 50 9.65 -30.73 10.94
N LYS A 51 10.12 -31.60 10.02
CA LYS A 51 11.37 -32.36 10.17
C LYS A 51 12.59 -31.45 10.32
N LEU A 52 12.70 -30.36 9.56
CA LEU A 52 13.79 -29.39 9.71
C LEU A 52 13.81 -28.74 11.10
N VAL A 53 12.64 -28.31 11.59
CA VAL A 53 12.55 -27.71 12.93
C VAL A 53 12.93 -28.73 14.00
N GLU A 54 12.49 -29.96 13.84
CA GLU A 54 12.79 -31.06 14.76
C GLU A 54 14.29 -31.40 14.80
N ASP A 55 14.92 -31.62 13.64
CA ASP A 55 16.34 -32.01 13.53
C ASP A 55 17.30 -30.89 13.94
N VAL A 56 16.95 -29.61 13.72
CA VAL A 56 17.84 -28.47 13.98
C VAL A 56 17.69 -27.92 15.39
N PHE A 57 16.45 -27.76 15.89
CA PHE A 57 16.22 -27.07 17.18
C PHE A 57 16.19 -28.00 18.40
N LYS A 58 16.28 -29.33 18.22
CA LYS A 58 16.64 -30.26 19.30
C LYS A 58 18.10 -30.12 19.73
N ASP A 59 19.02 -29.88 18.80
CA ASP A 59 20.47 -29.85 19.05
C ASP A 59 20.98 -28.47 19.53
N LYS A 60 20.46 -28.04 20.69
CA LYS A 60 20.89 -26.81 21.36
C LYS A 60 22.22 -27.03 22.08
N LYS A 61 23.13 -26.05 21.99
CA LYS A 61 24.42 -26.09 22.70
C LYS A 61 24.22 -26.00 24.21
N PHE A 62 25.10 -26.66 24.95
CA PHE A 62 25.10 -26.67 26.42
C PHE A 62 25.33 -25.26 27.02
N SER A 63 26.10 -24.42 26.35
CA SER A 63 26.32 -23.02 26.72
C SER A 63 26.71 -22.16 25.51
N GLY A 64 26.58 -20.84 25.66
CA GLY A 64 27.05 -19.84 24.70
C GLY A 64 26.04 -19.46 23.60
N VAL A 65 26.29 -18.29 23.03
CA VAL A 65 25.67 -17.76 21.81
C VAL A 65 26.65 -17.94 20.65
N PRO A 66 26.21 -18.27 19.41
CA PRO A 66 24.86 -18.65 19.00
C PRO A 66 24.41 -19.98 19.61
N MET A 67 23.14 -20.13 19.97
CA MET A 67 22.65 -21.29 20.74
C MET A 67 22.53 -22.60 19.97
N TYR A 68 22.52 -22.58 18.63
CA TYR A 68 22.36 -23.76 17.77
C TYR A 68 23.57 -23.98 16.85
N LYS A 69 23.69 -25.18 16.28
CA LYS A 69 24.81 -25.58 15.41
C LYS A 69 24.51 -25.26 13.95
N ALA A 70 25.24 -24.29 13.39
CA ALA A 70 25.13 -23.94 11.97
C ALA A 70 25.51 -25.09 11.01
N THR A 71 26.34 -26.04 11.46
CA THR A 71 26.64 -27.28 10.72
C THR A 71 25.42 -28.19 10.60
N LYS A 72 24.72 -28.45 11.71
CA LYS A 72 23.49 -29.26 11.72
C LYS A 72 22.39 -28.65 10.86
N LEU A 73 22.24 -27.32 10.90
CA LEU A 73 21.35 -26.60 9.97
C LEU A 73 21.74 -26.84 8.51
N GLN A 74 23.04 -26.73 8.17
CA GLN A 74 23.53 -26.96 6.81
C GLN A 74 23.34 -28.41 6.33
N GLU A 75 23.55 -29.41 7.19
CA GLU A 75 23.33 -30.84 6.89
C GLU A 75 21.86 -31.13 6.54
N VAL A 76 20.94 -30.56 7.33
CA VAL A 76 19.49 -30.71 7.15
C VAL A 76 19.01 -29.98 5.89
N LEU A 77 19.49 -28.76 5.65
CA LEU A 77 19.21 -28.00 4.43
C LEU A 77 19.72 -28.75 3.17
N LYS A 78 20.97 -29.23 3.16
CA LYS A 78 21.49 -30.01 2.01
C LYS A 78 20.69 -31.28 1.76
N THR A 79 20.29 -31.99 2.82
CA THR A 79 19.47 -33.20 2.70
C THR A 79 18.12 -32.90 2.04
N MET A 80 17.43 -31.85 2.49
CA MET A 80 16.17 -31.38 1.89
C MET A 80 16.34 -30.96 0.42
N ILE A 81 17.40 -30.22 0.10
CA ILE A 81 17.66 -29.76 -1.29
C ILE A 81 17.95 -30.96 -2.19
N ARG A 82 18.81 -31.89 -1.78
CA ARG A 82 19.10 -33.12 -2.53
C ARG A 82 17.86 -34.00 -2.72
N GLU A 83 16.99 -34.11 -1.70
CA GLU A 83 15.70 -34.80 -1.83
C GLU A 83 14.76 -34.15 -2.87
N ALA A 84 14.88 -32.83 -3.12
CA ALA A 84 14.02 -32.08 -4.03
C ALA A 84 14.59 -31.88 -5.45
N THR A 85 15.92 -31.81 -5.60
CA THR A 85 16.59 -31.50 -6.89
C THR A 85 17.51 -32.61 -7.40
N GLY A 86 17.84 -33.59 -6.56
CA GLY A 86 18.89 -34.58 -6.83
C GLY A 86 20.31 -34.08 -6.63
N ALA A 87 20.54 -32.80 -6.27
CA ALA A 87 21.87 -32.18 -6.19
C ALA A 87 22.18 -31.52 -4.83
N ASP A 88 23.37 -31.78 -4.27
CA ASP A 88 23.86 -31.23 -2.99
C ASP A 88 24.34 -29.76 -3.05
N ALA A 89 24.32 -29.15 -4.24
CA ALA A 89 24.90 -27.84 -4.54
C ALA A 89 24.10 -27.06 -5.61
N GLU A 90 22.77 -27.21 -5.63
CA GLU A 90 21.89 -26.44 -6.52
C GLU A 90 22.06 -24.92 -6.31
N MET A 91 22.23 -24.17 -7.40
CA MET A 91 22.39 -22.71 -7.38
C MET A 91 21.08 -22.01 -7.01
N MET A 92 21.15 -20.92 -6.23
CA MET A 92 19.96 -20.15 -5.87
C MET A 92 19.36 -19.49 -7.11
N GLU A 93 20.19 -18.80 -7.90
CA GLU A 93 19.83 -18.28 -9.22
C GLU A 93 19.54 -19.43 -10.20
N ASP A 94 18.44 -19.29 -10.93
CA ASP A 94 18.04 -20.18 -12.03
C ASP A 94 18.28 -19.41 -13.33
N GLN A 95 19.10 -19.97 -14.22
CA GLN A 95 19.42 -19.37 -15.53
C GLN A 95 18.30 -19.60 -16.57
N SER A 96 17.30 -20.43 -16.27
CA SER A 96 16.13 -20.59 -17.13
C SER A 96 15.26 -19.33 -17.14
N SER A 97 14.54 -19.11 -18.24
CA SER A 97 13.58 -17.99 -18.37
C SER A 97 12.29 -18.26 -17.59
N ASN A 98 12.42 -18.57 -16.29
CA ASN A 98 11.32 -18.84 -15.39
C ASN A 98 10.59 -17.51 -15.06
N PRO A 99 9.29 -17.35 -15.37
CA PRO A 99 8.56 -16.12 -15.06
C PRO A 99 8.38 -15.91 -13.55
N ARG A 100 8.34 -16.99 -12.76
CA ARG A 100 8.07 -16.97 -11.32
C ARG A 100 9.35 -16.72 -10.53
N LYS A 101 9.32 -15.73 -9.64
CA LYS A 101 10.50 -15.19 -8.97
C LYS A 101 10.47 -15.51 -7.47
N THR A 102 11.51 -16.17 -6.98
CA THR A 102 11.71 -16.42 -5.55
C THR A 102 12.75 -15.46 -4.99
N MET A 103 12.48 -14.90 -3.81
CA MET A 103 13.37 -13.95 -3.13
C MET A 103 13.57 -14.36 -1.67
N VAL A 104 14.82 -14.53 -1.25
CA VAL A 104 15.21 -14.76 0.15
C VAL A 104 16.07 -13.59 0.62
N PHE A 105 15.87 -13.12 1.85
CA PHE A 105 16.52 -11.92 2.37
C PHE A 105 17.49 -12.27 3.52
N ALA A 106 18.69 -11.70 3.52
CA ALA A 106 19.60 -11.73 4.68
C ALA A 106 20.36 -10.40 4.82
N MET A 107 20.90 -10.12 6.01
CA MET A 107 21.65 -8.88 6.26
C MET A 107 23.14 -9.11 6.06
N ALA A 108 23.80 -8.26 5.26
CA ALA A 108 25.25 -8.24 5.19
C ALA A 108 25.82 -7.62 6.48
N TRP A 109 26.74 -8.32 7.14
CA TRP A 109 27.25 -7.98 8.48
C TRP A 109 27.78 -6.54 8.59
N HIS A 110 28.51 -6.08 7.56
CA HIS A 110 29.08 -4.74 7.52
C HIS A 110 28.06 -3.63 7.21
N ASN A 111 26.87 -3.97 6.73
CA ASN A 111 25.82 -3.03 6.31
C ASN A 111 24.62 -2.99 7.27
N LEU A 112 24.69 -3.63 8.44
CA LEU A 112 23.61 -3.65 9.45
C LEU A 112 23.12 -2.23 9.79
N ASN A 113 24.04 -1.27 9.94
CA ASN A 113 23.72 0.14 10.23
C ASN A 113 22.95 0.86 9.11
N ALA A 114 22.95 0.34 7.88
CA ALA A 114 22.22 0.92 6.75
C ALA A 114 20.78 0.39 6.64
N GLY A 115 20.43 -0.69 7.35
CA GLY A 115 19.09 -1.30 7.27
C GLY A 115 18.73 -1.89 5.89
N LEU A 116 19.71 -2.09 5.00
CA LEU A 116 19.51 -2.60 3.65
C LEU A 116 19.79 -4.11 3.58
N PRO A 117 18.77 -4.97 3.36
CA PRO A 117 18.95 -6.40 3.20
C PRO A 117 19.51 -6.74 1.81
N VAL A 118 20.29 -7.81 1.73
CA VAL A 118 20.73 -8.42 0.48
C VAL A 118 19.70 -9.45 0.03
N ILE A 119 19.35 -9.39 -1.26
CA ILE A 119 18.32 -10.23 -1.88
C ILE A 119 18.98 -11.37 -2.66
N PHE A 120 18.79 -12.58 -2.15
CA PHE A 120 19.13 -13.83 -2.81
C PHE A 120 17.99 -14.19 -3.77
N ARG A 121 18.26 -14.14 -5.08
CA ARG A 121 17.25 -14.20 -6.15
C ARG A 121 17.30 -15.53 -6.89
N SER A 122 16.15 -16.05 -7.30
CA SER A 122 16.07 -17.19 -8.23
C SER A 122 16.14 -16.79 -9.71
N TYR A 123 16.78 -15.67 -10.04
CA TYR A 123 16.74 -15.08 -11.38
C TYR A 123 17.82 -14.00 -11.55
N PRO A 124 18.42 -13.90 -12.76
CA PRO A 124 19.42 -12.88 -13.05
C PRO A 124 18.84 -11.48 -13.11
N VAL A 125 19.65 -10.48 -12.75
CA VAL A 125 19.31 -9.06 -12.74
C VAL A 125 20.47 -8.20 -13.23
N ALA A 126 20.19 -7.21 -14.08
CA ALA A 126 21.24 -6.39 -14.73
C ALA A 126 21.93 -5.38 -13.81
N THR A 127 21.35 -5.10 -12.64
CA THR A 127 21.92 -4.21 -11.61
C THR A 127 21.68 -4.79 -10.22
N ASN A 128 22.48 -4.40 -9.23
CA ASN A 128 22.36 -4.79 -7.82
C ASN A 128 22.15 -6.31 -7.63
N SER A 129 22.96 -7.10 -8.34
CA SER A 129 23.04 -8.56 -8.19
C SER A 129 23.33 -8.94 -6.74
N GLY A 130 22.71 -10.01 -6.26
CA GLY A 130 23.11 -10.65 -5.00
C GLY A 130 24.40 -11.45 -5.21
N PRO A 131 25.04 -11.92 -4.12
CA PRO A 131 26.20 -12.80 -4.23
C PRO A 131 25.81 -14.11 -4.91
N ASN A 132 26.64 -14.59 -5.84
CA ASN A 132 26.43 -15.88 -6.47
C ASN A 132 26.60 -17.02 -5.44
N CYS A 133 25.60 -17.88 -5.28
CA CYS A 133 25.58 -18.87 -4.20
C CYS A 133 24.57 -20.02 -4.43
N THR A 134 24.72 -21.09 -3.66
CA THR A 134 23.77 -22.20 -3.60
C THR A 134 22.52 -21.87 -2.79
N ILE A 135 21.44 -22.61 -3.04
CA ILE A 135 20.21 -22.54 -2.22
C ILE A 135 20.54 -22.76 -0.73
N CYS A 136 21.46 -23.66 -0.42
CA CYS A 136 21.85 -23.97 0.95
C CYS A 136 22.52 -22.78 1.66
N GLU A 137 23.30 -21.98 0.94
CA GLU A 137 23.97 -20.80 1.48
C GLU A 137 22.99 -19.65 1.71
N ALA A 138 22.09 -19.39 0.74
CA ALA A 138 21.01 -18.40 0.90
C ALA A 138 20.08 -18.75 2.09
N LEU A 139 19.71 -20.03 2.24
CA LEU A 139 18.89 -20.50 3.36
C LEU A 139 19.63 -20.54 4.70
N ARG A 140 20.94 -20.79 4.71
CA ARG A 140 21.74 -20.64 5.94
C ARG A 140 21.94 -19.17 6.30
N ALA A 141 22.09 -18.26 5.33
CA ALA A 141 22.25 -16.83 5.55
C ALA A 141 20.99 -16.20 6.15
N THR A 142 19.81 -16.45 5.56
CA THR A 142 18.55 -15.85 6.05
C THR A 142 18.21 -16.26 7.49
N LEU A 143 18.66 -17.44 7.94
CA LEU A 143 18.48 -17.96 9.30
C LEU A 143 19.62 -17.61 10.28
N ALA A 144 20.68 -16.93 9.84
CA ALA A 144 21.88 -16.73 10.64
C ALA A 144 21.76 -15.61 11.70
N HIS A 145 20.65 -15.57 12.45
CA HIS A 145 20.45 -14.62 13.54
C HIS A 145 21.52 -14.83 14.64
N PRO A 146 22.29 -13.80 15.05
CA PRO A 146 23.46 -13.94 15.92
C PRO A 146 23.25 -14.74 17.21
N ASP A 147 22.10 -14.60 17.87
CA ASP A 147 21.75 -15.37 19.08
C ASP A 147 21.45 -16.86 18.81
N LEU A 148 20.97 -17.18 17.61
CA LEU A 148 20.47 -18.51 17.25
C LEU A 148 21.55 -19.31 16.49
N PHE A 149 22.13 -18.77 15.43
CA PHE A 149 23.07 -19.45 14.54
C PHE A 149 24.28 -18.57 14.21
N LYS A 150 25.42 -19.19 13.89
CA LYS A 150 26.61 -18.45 13.43
C LYS A 150 26.35 -17.93 12.01
N GLY A 151 26.76 -16.68 11.75
CA GLY A 151 26.92 -16.11 10.43
C GLY A 151 27.61 -17.03 9.41
N ILE A 152 27.41 -16.71 8.14
CA ILE A 152 28.00 -17.41 7.00
C ILE A 152 28.76 -16.44 6.12
N ASP A 153 29.96 -16.84 5.71
CA ASP A 153 30.73 -16.15 4.70
C ASP A 153 30.45 -16.83 3.36
N ILE A 154 29.97 -16.06 2.38
CA ILE A 154 29.73 -16.53 1.00
C ILE A 154 30.82 -15.90 0.13
N ILE A 155 31.52 -16.71 -0.66
CA ILE A 155 32.62 -16.23 -1.51
C ILE A 155 32.06 -15.91 -2.90
N ASP A 156 32.07 -14.64 -3.26
CA ASP A 156 31.68 -14.15 -4.58
C ASP A 156 32.80 -13.30 -5.18
N CYS A 157 33.10 -13.51 -6.46
CA CYS A 157 34.23 -12.87 -7.16
C CYS A 157 35.57 -12.97 -6.39
N SER A 158 35.79 -14.10 -5.72
CA SER A 158 36.93 -14.39 -4.81
C SER A 158 37.02 -13.52 -3.54
N VAL A 159 35.97 -12.75 -3.21
CA VAL A 159 35.86 -11.96 -1.98
C VAL A 159 34.85 -12.60 -1.02
N PRO A 160 35.22 -12.91 0.24
CA PRO A 160 34.27 -13.39 1.24
C PRO A 160 33.36 -12.23 1.70
N GLN A 161 32.05 -12.43 1.60
CA GLN A 161 31.03 -11.52 2.12
C GLN A 161 30.31 -12.19 3.30
N SER A 162 30.35 -11.57 4.47
CA SER A 162 29.76 -12.11 5.70
C SER A 162 28.29 -11.72 5.85
N PHE A 163 27.43 -12.71 6.10
CA PHE A 163 25.98 -12.58 6.24
C PHE A 163 25.46 -13.10 7.59
N VAL A 164 24.40 -12.44 8.06
CA VAL A 164 23.59 -12.80 9.23
C VAL A 164 22.10 -12.70 8.88
N GLY A 165 21.25 -13.17 9.80
CA GLY A 165 19.82 -13.39 9.58
C GLY A 165 19.09 -12.18 8.97
N GLY A 166 18.16 -12.46 8.05
CA GLY A 166 17.31 -11.42 7.45
C GLY A 166 16.24 -10.90 8.40
N ASP A 167 15.98 -11.63 9.48
CA ASP A 167 15.10 -11.26 10.57
C ASP A 167 15.57 -10.03 11.36
N ILE A 168 16.87 -9.70 11.28
CA ILE A 168 17.49 -8.51 11.89
C ILE A 168 17.03 -7.23 11.16
N GLY A 169 15.89 -6.66 11.58
CA GLY A 169 15.32 -5.42 11.03
C GLY A 169 14.64 -5.57 9.66
N CYS A 170 14.52 -6.79 9.14
CA CYS A 170 13.78 -7.12 7.92
C CYS A 170 12.97 -8.43 8.13
N SER A 171 12.32 -8.56 9.30
CA SER A 171 11.48 -9.72 9.62
C SER A 171 10.21 -9.80 8.76
N ASN A 172 9.81 -8.70 8.14
CA ASN A 172 8.78 -8.65 7.09
C ASN A 172 9.36 -7.91 5.87
N PRO A 173 9.88 -8.62 4.85
CA PRO A 173 10.60 -8.00 3.73
C PRO A 173 9.70 -7.28 2.72
N LEU A 174 8.39 -7.15 2.98
CA LEU A 174 7.39 -6.66 2.04
C LEU A 174 7.76 -5.32 1.38
N ALA A 175 8.30 -4.35 2.13
CA ALA A 175 8.77 -3.08 1.57
C ALA A 175 9.81 -3.29 0.45
N HIS A 176 10.83 -4.12 0.71
CA HIS A 176 11.90 -4.42 -0.24
C HIS A 176 11.44 -5.30 -1.41
N VAL A 177 10.49 -6.23 -1.17
CA VAL A 177 9.89 -7.03 -2.25
C VAL A 177 9.13 -6.15 -3.22
N LEU A 178 8.39 -5.14 -2.75
CA LEU A 178 7.63 -4.26 -3.65
C LEU A 178 8.55 -3.34 -4.48
N SER A 179 9.63 -2.82 -3.89
CA SER A 179 10.67 -2.10 -4.66
C SER A 179 11.39 -2.99 -5.69
N GLU A 180 11.64 -4.27 -5.36
CA GLU A 180 12.20 -5.22 -6.32
C GLU A 180 11.19 -5.60 -7.42
N VAL A 181 9.90 -5.72 -7.09
CA VAL A 181 8.81 -5.96 -8.04
C VAL A 181 8.65 -4.82 -9.04
N GLU A 182 8.76 -3.56 -8.59
CA GLU A 182 8.86 -2.41 -9.50
C GLU A 182 10.09 -2.50 -10.40
N ARG A 183 11.25 -2.82 -9.83
CA ARG A 183 12.51 -2.90 -10.58
C ARG A 183 12.51 -3.99 -11.66
N VAL A 184 11.86 -5.12 -11.40
CA VAL A 184 11.72 -6.25 -12.34
C VAL A 184 10.58 -6.02 -13.34
N TRP A 185 9.49 -5.34 -12.94
CA TRP A 185 8.32 -5.09 -13.79
C TRP A 185 7.73 -3.68 -13.59
N PRO A 186 8.38 -2.62 -14.12
CA PRO A 186 7.97 -1.23 -13.86
C PRO A 186 6.63 -0.84 -14.50
N THR A 187 6.14 -1.61 -15.47
CA THR A 187 4.87 -1.36 -16.20
C THR A 187 3.73 -2.32 -15.81
N ARG A 188 3.98 -3.32 -14.97
CA ARG A 188 2.92 -4.24 -14.51
C ARG A 188 2.06 -3.62 -13.41
N LYS A 189 0.98 -4.30 -13.08
CA LYS A 189 0.12 -3.98 -11.93
C LYS A 189 0.09 -5.15 -10.94
N VAL A 190 0.08 -4.83 -9.65
CA VAL A 190 -0.07 -5.76 -8.53
C VAL A 190 -1.56 -5.90 -8.23
N THR A 191 -2.13 -7.08 -8.47
CA THR A 191 -3.54 -7.40 -8.24
C THR A 191 -3.83 -7.72 -6.77
N SER A 192 -2.94 -8.46 -6.11
CA SER A 192 -3.08 -8.84 -4.70
C SER A 192 -1.72 -9.10 -4.05
N ILE A 193 -1.65 -8.93 -2.73
CA ILE A 193 -0.47 -9.05 -1.89
C ILE A 193 -0.89 -9.84 -0.64
N ILE A 194 -0.57 -11.13 -0.60
CA ILE A 194 -0.89 -12.00 0.54
C ILE A 194 0.34 -12.09 1.45
N SER A 195 0.31 -11.35 2.56
CA SER A 195 1.36 -11.33 3.59
C SER A 195 0.95 -12.23 4.76
N LEU A 196 1.68 -13.33 4.94
CA LEU A 196 1.57 -14.17 6.12
C LEU A 196 2.52 -13.64 7.20
N GLY A 197 2.06 -13.60 8.46
CA GLY A 197 2.76 -13.05 9.61
C GLY A 197 2.97 -14.08 10.72
N ALA A 198 3.96 -13.81 11.58
CA ALA A 198 4.45 -14.76 12.58
C ALA A 198 3.57 -14.87 13.85
N GLY A 199 2.32 -14.42 13.77
CA GLY A 199 1.51 -14.13 14.94
C GLY A 199 1.86 -12.77 15.56
N HIS A 200 0.95 -12.25 16.36
CA HIS A 200 1.05 -10.89 16.87
C HIS A 200 1.86 -10.85 18.20
N ALA A 201 2.60 -9.77 18.46
CA ALA A 201 3.48 -9.70 19.64
C ALA A 201 2.70 -9.78 20.98
N CYS A 202 1.44 -9.34 21.03
CA CYS A 202 0.58 -9.53 22.21
C CYS A 202 0.07 -10.97 22.38
N THR A 203 0.14 -11.79 21.33
CA THR A 203 -0.07 -13.25 21.39
C THR A 203 1.14 -13.99 21.96
N VAL A 204 2.20 -13.26 22.35
CA VAL A 204 3.36 -13.75 23.11
C VAL A 204 3.37 -13.11 24.53
N GLN A 205 2.21 -12.69 25.05
CA GLN A 205 2.09 -12.17 26.42
C GLN A 205 2.25 -13.29 27.45
N MET A 206 3.26 -13.14 28.32
CA MET A 206 3.60 -14.14 29.32
C MET A 206 2.71 -14.02 30.57
N LEU A 207 1.93 -15.05 30.87
CA LEU A 207 1.07 -15.08 32.05
C LEU A 207 1.85 -15.42 33.34
N LYS A 208 2.10 -14.36 34.12
CA LYS A 208 2.47 -14.33 35.55
C LYS A 208 3.93 -14.70 35.92
N PRO A 209 4.43 -14.23 37.10
CA PRO A 209 5.86 -14.08 37.32
C PRO A 209 6.50 -15.23 38.11
N SER A 210 7.51 -15.86 37.51
CA SER A 210 8.68 -16.34 38.26
C SER A 210 9.94 -15.71 37.66
N TRP A 211 10.85 -15.24 38.51
CA TRP A 211 11.89 -14.27 38.11
C TRP A 211 13.04 -14.86 37.24
N TRP A 212 12.99 -16.15 36.87
CA TRP A 212 14.20 -16.96 36.61
C TRP A 212 14.31 -17.74 35.29
N GLN A 213 13.23 -18.03 34.55
CA GLN A 213 13.21 -19.11 33.52
C GLN A 213 13.39 -18.69 32.03
N ARG A 214 13.74 -17.43 31.77
CA ARG A 214 13.23 -16.53 30.62
C ARG A 214 14.65 -16.61 29.78
N THR A 215 14.75 -17.16 28.53
CA THR A 215 15.98 -17.14 27.63
C THR A 215 15.84 -16.42 26.28
N HIS A 216 16.94 -15.82 25.79
CA HIS A 216 17.01 -14.84 24.69
C HIS A 216 16.25 -15.19 23.41
N ASP A 217 16.10 -16.47 23.09
CA ASP A 217 15.44 -16.94 21.88
C ASP A 217 14.04 -16.30 21.71
N ALA A 218 13.31 -16.03 22.80
CA ALA A 218 12.01 -15.37 22.76
C ALA A 218 12.05 -13.83 22.68
N ILE A 219 13.12 -13.20 23.15
CA ILE A 219 13.34 -11.77 22.91
C ILE A 219 13.49 -11.58 21.40
N VAL A 220 14.36 -12.38 20.77
CA VAL A 220 14.50 -12.43 19.31
C VAL A 220 13.14 -12.62 18.63
N MET A 221 12.38 -13.67 18.98
CA MET A 221 11.05 -13.92 18.39
C MET A 221 10.04 -12.78 18.60
N LYS A 222 10.05 -12.12 19.76
CA LYS A 222 9.19 -10.98 20.06
C LYS A 222 9.59 -9.74 19.27
N ASP A 223 10.89 -9.47 19.15
CA ASP A 223 11.42 -8.32 18.42
C ASP A 223 11.22 -8.50 16.90
N MET A 224 11.39 -9.73 16.39
CA MET A 224 10.99 -10.15 15.04
C MET A 224 9.49 -9.94 14.79
N ALA A 225 8.62 -10.36 15.71
CA ALA A 225 7.17 -10.16 15.59
C ALA A 225 6.82 -8.66 15.64
N THR A 226 7.50 -7.88 16.48
CA THR A 226 7.30 -6.43 16.60
C THR A 226 7.71 -5.71 15.32
N ASP A 227 8.85 -6.07 14.70
CA ASP A 227 9.25 -5.55 13.39
C ASP A 227 8.30 -6.01 12.26
N SER A 228 7.90 -7.29 12.27
CA SER A 228 7.01 -7.85 11.26
C SER A 228 5.64 -7.16 11.23
N GLU A 229 5.08 -6.86 12.40
CA GLU A 229 3.81 -6.14 12.55
C GLU A 229 3.98 -4.61 12.36
N ARG A 230 5.14 -4.01 12.71
CA ARG A 230 5.49 -2.61 12.36
C ARG A 230 5.41 -2.38 10.85
N VAL A 231 6.03 -3.25 10.05
CA VAL A 231 5.95 -3.18 8.58
C VAL A 231 4.54 -3.52 8.09
N ALA A 232 3.81 -4.42 8.76
CA ALA A 232 2.44 -4.72 8.38
C ALA A 232 1.50 -3.51 8.55
N GLU A 233 1.69 -2.69 9.59
CA GLU A 233 0.92 -1.46 9.80
C GLU A 233 1.36 -0.32 8.86
N GLU A 234 2.66 -0.20 8.55
CA GLU A 234 3.12 0.70 7.48
C GLU A 234 2.43 0.38 6.14
N MET A 235 2.25 -0.91 5.85
CA MET A 235 1.58 -1.39 4.63
C MET A 235 0.06 -1.29 4.72
N SER A 236 -0.54 -1.44 5.91
CA SER A 236 -1.98 -1.20 6.13
C SER A 236 -2.34 0.25 5.79
N VAL A 237 -1.52 1.21 6.23
CA VAL A 237 -1.65 2.63 5.88
C VAL A 237 -1.37 2.87 4.39
N ARG A 238 -0.29 2.29 3.84
CA ARG A 238 0.09 2.45 2.41
C ARG A 238 -1.02 1.99 1.46
N PHE A 239 -1.69 0.88 1.77
CA PHE A 239 -2.78 0.32 0.95
C PHE A 239 -4.19 0.69 1.42
N GLN A 240 -4.35 1.56 2.43
CA GLN A 240 -5.65 1.96 3.00
C GLN A 240 -6.64 2.47 1.93
N ARG A 241 -6.13 3.13 0.88
CA ARG A 241 -6.92 3.68 -0.24
C ARG A 241 -7.04 2.74 -1.44
N THR A 242 -6.47 1.54 -1.36
CA THR A 242 -6.42 0.54 -2.44
C THR A 242 -7.07 -0.75 -1.95
N SER A 243 -8.40 -0.73 -1.85
CA SER A 243 -9.20 -1.90 -1.47
C SER A 243 -8.92 -3.10 -2.37
N GLY A 244 -8.86 -4.29 -1.77
CA GLY A 244 -8.68 -5.55 -2.50
C GLY A 244 -7.25 -5.93 -2.87
N VAL A 245 -6.25 -5.06 -2.63
CA VAL A 245 -4.85 -5.34 -3.01
C VAL A 245 -3.99 -5.88 -1.86
N TYR A 246 -4.19 -5.49 -0.60
CA TYR A 246 -3.35 -5.96 0.53
C TYR A 246 -4.13 -6.81 1.53
N PHE A 247 -3.59 -7.99 1.85
CA PHE A 247 -4.15 -8.94 2.83
C PHE A 247 -3.06 -9.42 3.79
N ARG A 248 -3.21 -9.14 5.10
CA ARG A 248 -2.32 -9.60 6.17
C ARG A 248 -3.00 -10.70 6.99
N PHE A 249 -2.40 -11.89 7.01
CA PHE A 249 -2.83 -13.02 7.84
C PHE A 249 -1.79 -13.28 8.93
N SER A 250 -2.09 -12.94 10.18
CA SER A 250 -1.21 -13.09 11.33
C SER A 250 -2.04 -13.57 12.52
N VAL A 251 -1.62 -14.67 13.18
CA VAL A 251 -2.41 -15.30 14.26
C VAL A 251 -2.45 -14.40 15.50
N ASP A 252 -3.64 -13.99 15.89
CA ASP A 252 -3.90 -12.95 16.90
C ASP A 252 -4.07 -13.51 18.32
N GLN A 253 -4.50 -14.76 18.47
CA GLN A 253 -4.84 -15.40 19.75
C GLN A 253 -4.39 -16.87 19.80
N GLY A 254 -4.09 -17.39 21.00
CA GLY A 254 -3.79 -18.81 21.25
C GLY A 254 -2.31 -19.15 21.48
N MET A 255 -1.38 -18.45 20.82
CA MET A 255 0.08 -18.68 20.91
C MET A 255 0.73 -18.34 22.28
N GLN A 256 -0.07 -18.06 23.31
CA GLN A 256 0.38 -17.48 24.59
C GLN A 256 0.91 -18.52 25.59
N ASP A 257 0.32 -19.72 25.61
CA ASP A 257 0.51 -20.72 26.68
C ASP A 257 1.16 -22.04 26.20
N MET A 258 1.85 -22.03 25.05
CA MET A 258 2.43 -23.25 24.45
C MET A 258 3.52 -23.90 25.32
N GLU A 259 3.44 -25.22 25.54
CA GLU A 259 4.36 -25.94 26.41
C GLU A 259 5.75 -26.17 25.79
N HIS A 260 6.74 -26.44 26.65
CA HIS A 260 8.16 -26.39 26.30
C HIS A 260 8.69 -27.67 25.61
N GLY A 261 8.38 -27.80 24.32
CA GLY A 261 9.17 -28.60 23.37
C GLY A 261 8.48 -29.86 22.82
N SER A 262 9.20 -30.53 21.90
CA SER A 262 8.69 -31.63 21.06
C SER A 262 7.64 -31.23 20.01
N TRP A 263 7.19 -32.24 19.26
CA TRP A 263 6.21 -32.21 18.16
C TRP A 263 4.87 -31.53 18.51
N GLY A 264 4.47 -31.53 19.80
CA GLY A 264 3.22 -30.91 20.27
C GLY A 264 3.06 -29.45 19.81
N ARG A 265 4.14 -28.65 19.88
CA ARG A 265 4.13 -27.24 19.46
C ARG A 265 3.80 -27.03 17.97
N LEU A 266 4.08 -27.99 17.09
CA LEU A 266 3.67 -27.90 15.67
C LEU A 266 2.19 -28.27 15.49
N ALA A 267 1.69 -29.24 16.25
CA ALA A 267 0.26 -29.57 16.25
C ALA A 267 -0.59 -28.42 16.84
N GLU A 268 -0.18 -27.84 17.96
CA GLU A 268 -0.76 -26.63 18.57
C GLU A 268 -0.77 -25.45 17.59
N ALA A 269 0.39 -25.16 16.95
CA ALA A 269 0.51 -24.13 15.92
C ALA A 269 -0.51 -24.33 14.78
N MET A 270 -0.64 -25.55 14.27
CA MET A 270 -1.60 -25.89 13.23
C MET A 270 -3.06 -25.75 13.71
N GLN A 271 -3.36 -26.07 14.97
CA GLN A 271 -4.68 -25.88 15.56
C GLN A 271 -5.02 -24.40 15.72
N HIS A 272 -4.10 -23.56 16.23
CA HIS A 272 -4.31 -22.11 16.34
C HIS A 272 -4.43 -21.44 14.97
N ALA A 273 -3.61 -21.83 14.00
CA ALA A 273 -3.72 -21.36 12.62
C ALA A 273 -5.07 -21.76 11.98
N LYS A 274 -5.55 -22.99 12.22
CA LYS A 274 -6.86 -23.46 11.76
C LYS A 274 -8.01 -22.65 12.40
N GLY A 275 -8.02 -22.52 13.72
CA GLY A 275 -9.04 -21.74 14.44
C GLY A 275 -9.02 -20.25 14.06
N TYR A 276 -7.85 -19.69 13.78
CA TYR A 276 -7.70 -18.33 13.24
C TYR A 276 -8.36 -18.17 11.87
N LEU A 277 -8.23 -19.16 10.97
CA LEU A 277 -8.88 -19.18 9.66
C LEU A 277 -10.40 -19.44 9.72
N GLU A 278 -10.87 -20.13 10.77
CA GLU A 278 -12.29 -20.37 11.04
C GLU A 278 -13.00 -19.13 11.65
N LYS A 279 -12.27 -18.12 12.15
CA LYS A 279 -12.85 -16.82 12.55
C LYS A 279 -13.53 -16.15 11.34
N ASN A 280 -14.81 -15.79 11.48
CA ASN A 280 -15.64 -15.24 10.39
C ASN A 280 -14.95 -14.10 9.60
N LYS A 281 -14.39 -13.10 10.27
CA LYS A 281 -13.64 -12.00 9.63
C LYS A 281 -12.43 -12.49 8.83
N THR A 282 -11.66 -13.44 9.36
CA THR A 282 -10.50 -14.03 8.67
C THR A 282 -10.94 -14.85 7.47
N SER A 283 -12.01 -15.64 7.60
CA SER A 283 -12.56 -16.41 6.48
C SER A 283 -13.00 -15.49 5.34
N GLN A 284 -13.79 -14.46 5.64
CA GLN A 284 -14.23 -13.47 4.64
C GLN A 284 -13.05 -12.78 3.96
N MET A 285 -12.02 -12.39 4.73
CA MET A 285 -10.79 -11.80 4.19
C MET A 285 -10.01 -12.78 3.29
N LEU A 286 -10.04 -14.07 3.59
CA LEU A 286 -9.44 -15.11 2.74
C LEU A 286 -10.28 -15.41 1.49
N ASP A 287 -11.61 -15.37 1.58
CA ASP A 287 -12.49 -15.51 0.42
C ASP A 287 -12.33 -14.33 -0.55
N GLU A 288 -12.20 -13.11 0.00
CA GLU A 288 -11.88 -11.91 -0.77
C GLU A 288 -10.46 -12.00 -1.38
N ALA A 289 -9.45 -12.40 -0.61
CA ALA A 289 -8.08 -12.59 -1.13
C ALA A 289 -8.04 -13.62 -2.27
N VAL A 290 -8.82 -14.71 -2.18
CA VAL A 290 -8.99 -15.67 -3.27
C VAL A 290 -9.64 -14.99 -4.47
N ARG A 291 -10.82 -14.37 -4.30
CA ARG A 291 -11.59 -13.69 -5.35
C ARG A 291 -10.76 -12.67 -6.13
N MET A 292 -9.97 -11.86 -5.43
CA MET A 292 -9.12 -10.83 -6.02
C MET A 292 -7.84 -11.40 -6.64
N SER A 293 -7.32 -12.52 -6.13
CA SER A 293 -6.19 -13.23 -6.75
C SER A 293 -6.58 -14.05 -8.00
N THR A 294 -7.87 -14.33 -8.22
CA THR A 294 -8.39 -15.06 -9.39
C THR A 294 -9.14 -14.18 -10.39
N GLY A 295 -9.54 -12.97 -9.99
CA GLY A 295 -10.33 -12.03 -10.78
C GLY A 295 -9.53 -10.86 -11.35
N TRP A 296 -10.19 -10.04 -12.17
CA TRP A 296 -9.61 -8.82 -12.79
C TRP A 296 -10.10 -7.54 -12.08
N CYS A 297 -10.18 -7.56 -10.74
CA CYS A 297 -10.69 -6.45 -9.93
C CYS A 297 -9.57 -5.86 -9.06
N SER A 298 -9.43 -4.53 -9.05
CA SER A 298 -8.38 -3.73 -8.40
C SER A 298 -6.93 -4.14 -8.71
N ALA A 299 -6.11 -3.22 -9.20
CA ALA A 299 -4.68 -3.46 -9.33
C ALA A 299 -3.88 -2.16 -9.21
N ALA A 300 -2.96 -2.10 -8.25
CA ALA A 300 -2.03 -0.99 -8.07
C ALA A 300 -0.93 -1.05 -9.14
N THR A 301 -0.34 0.08 -9.56
CA THR A 301 0.93 0.03 -10.30
C THR A 301 2.04 -0.49 -9.37
N THR A 302 3.06 -1.15 -9.94
CA THR A 302 4.19 -1.63 -9.13
C THR A 302 4.90 -0.49 -8.40
N THR A 303 5.05 0.68 -9.04
CA THR A 303 5.51 1.95 -8.44
C THR A 303 4.68 2.38 -7.22
N HIS A 304 3.35 2.40 -7.32
CA HIS A 304 2.49 2.73 -6.17
C HIS A 304 2.68 1.72 -5.02
N ALA A 305 2.82 0.43 -5.34
CA ALA A 305 3.06 -0.60 -4.33
C ALA A 305 4.43 -0.44 -3.64
N ALA A 306 5.49 -0.16 -4.40
CA ALA A 306 6.84 0.09 -3.90
C ALA A 306 6.92 1.26 -2.91
N GLY A 307 5.92 2.15 -2.89
CA GLY A 307 5.94 3.38 -2.09
C GLY A 307 6.79 4.47 -2.73
N GLN A 308 7.32 4.22 -3.93
CA GLN A 308 7.74 5.27 -4.84
C GLN A 308 6.49 6.05 -5.24
N ILE A 309 6.23 7.17 -4.55
CA ILE A 309 5.42 8.24 -5.13
C ILE A 309 6.22 8.69 -6.36
N SER A 310 5.73 8.35 -7.57
CA SER A 310 6.40 8.72 -8.81
C SER A 310 6.71 10.21 -8.78
N GLY A 311 8.00 10.58 -8.83
CA GLY A 311 8.43 11.98 -8.79
C GLY A 311 7.63 12.77 -9.82
N VAL A 312 6.86 13.75 -9.34
CA VAL A 312 5.53 14.09 -9.89
C VAL A 312 5.50 14.15 -11.41
N SER A 313 5.08 13.05 -12.04
CA SER A 313 4.68 13.06 -13.45
C SER A 313 3.35 13.80 -13.50
N GLU A 314 3.36 15.01 -14.06
CA GLU A 314 2.24 15.96 -13.92
C GLU A 314 0.93 15.44 -14.55
N ALA A 315 1.03 14.53 -15.52
CA ALA A 315 -0.10 13.80 -16.11
C ALA A 315 -0.77 12.80 -15.14
N ALA A 316 -0.06 12.25 -14.15
CA ALA A 316 -0.56 11.14 -13.32
C ALA A 316 -1.52 11.58 -12.19
N LYS A 317 -1.76 12.88 -12.00
CA LYS A 317 -2.81 13.40 -11.08
C LYS A 317 -4.24 13.21 -11.62
N ALA A 318 -4.40 12.72 -12.84
CA ALA A 318 -5.65 12.71 -13.60
C ALA A 318 -6.73 11.70 -13.14
N LEU A 319 -6.35 10.63 -12.43
CA LEU A 319 -7.22 9.46 -12.18
C LEU A 319 -7.73 9.35 -10.73
N VAL A 320 -7.81 10.48 -10.02
CA VAL A 320 -8.77 10.67 -8.91
C VAL A 320 -9.79 11.69 -9.39
N ASP A 321 -11.09 11.41 -9.19
CA ASP A 321 -12.14 12.19 -9.84
C ASP A 321 -12.02 13.69 -9.57
N PHE A 322 -11.85 14.43 -10.67
CA PHE A 322 -11.22 15.74 -10.63
C PHE A 322 -12.05 16.73 -9.83
N LYS A 323 -11.48 17.16 -8.70
CA LYS A 323 -11.98 18.24 -7.86
C LYS A 323 -10.80 19.09 -7.38
N ARG A 324 -10.18 19.84 -8.31
CA ARG A 324 -9.38 20.99 -7.88
C ARG A 324 -10.32 22.00 -7.25
N CYS A 325 -10.08 22.36 -6.00
CA CYS A 325 -10.73 23.47 -5.32
C CYS A 325 -9.75 23.99 -4.24
N PRO A 326 -9.50 25.30 -4.14
CA PRO A 326 -8.74 25.85 -3.02
C PRO A 326 -9.39 25.51 -1.67
N PRO A 327 -8.63 25.23 -0.60
CA PRO A 327 -9.22 25.06 0.72
C PRO A 327 -9.86 26.38 1.18
N HIS A 328 -11.10 26.31 1.69
CA HIS A 328 -11.75 27.46 2.33
C HIS A 328 -10.96 27.86 3.59
N THR A 329 -11.03 29.14 4.00
CA THR A 329 -10.37 29.58 5.23
C THR A 329 -11.19 29.19 6.46
N LYS A 330 -10.56 28.54 7.44
CA LYS A 330 -11.19 28.18 8.74
C LYS A 330 -11.87 29.36 9.46
N PHE A 331 -11.55 30.59 9.08
CA PHE A 331 -12.07 31.82 9.65
C PHE A 331 -13.39 32.30 9.05
N TYR A 332 -13.88 31.74 7.92
CA TYR A 332 -15.17 32.12 7.35
C TYR A 332 -16.33 31.98 8.37
N THR A 333 -17.22 32.98 8.38
CA THR A 333 -18.36 33.11 9.32
C THR A 333 -19.49 33.95 8.73
N GLY A 334 -20.73 33.59 9.03
CA GLY A 334 -21.94 34.31 8.62
C GLY A 334 -22.47 33.89 7.24
N ARG A 335 -23.34 34.74 6.67
CA ARG A 335 -23.89 34.59 5.31
C ARG A 335 -24.66 33.29 5.05
N THR A 336 -25.47 32.87 6.00
CA THR A 336 -26.34 31.68 5.87
C THR A 336 -27.24 31.76 4.66
N ASP A 337 -27.76 32.95 4.38
CA ASP A 337 -28.86 33.17 3.45
C ASP A 337 -28.34 33.22 2.01
N GLU A 338 -27.20 33.88 1.78
CA GLU A 338 -26.50 33.87 0.49
C GLU A 338 -25.94 32.47 0.15
N ASN A 339 -25.42 31.74 1.15
CA ASN A 339 -24.99 30.34 0.97
C ASN A 339 -26.20 29.47 0.56
N ALA A 340 -27.33 29.58 1.27
CA ALA A 340 -28.55 28.84 0.94
C ALA A 340 -29.09 29.19 -0.45
N GLN A 341 -29.03 30.47 -0.86
CA GLN A 341 -29.44 30.90 -2.19
C GLN A 341 -28.58 30.24 -3.29
N VAL A 342 -27.26 30.30 -3.18
CA VAL A 342 -26.35 29.73 -4.20
C VAL A 342 -26.48 28.21 -4.25
N ILE A 343 -26.60 27.53 -3.09
CA ILE A 343 -26.88 26.08 -3.03
C ILE A 343 -28.20 25.74 -3.75
N ALA A 344 -29.28 26.48 -3.46
CA ALA A 344 -30.58 26.25 -4.11
C ALA A 344 -30.52 26.48 -5.64
N CYS A 345 -29.69 27.43 -6.11
CA CYS A 345 -29.47 27.64 -7.53
C CYS A 345 -28.77 26.44 -8.19
N ILE A 346 -27.62 25.99 -7.68
CA ILE A 346 -26.83 24.92 -8.30
C ILE A 346 -27.43 23.51 -8.10
N MET A 347 -28.22 23.29 -7.05
CA MET A 347 -28.80 21.97 -6.76
C MET A 347 -30.19 21.74 -7.35
N GLY A 348 -30.97 22.78 -7.64
CA GLY A 348 -32.31 22.64 -8.20
C GLY A 348 -32.32 22.32 -9.71
N GLY A 349 -33.38 21.63 -10.17
CA GLY A 349 -33.74 21.52 -11.59
C GLY A 349 -33.48 20.16 -12.24
N ASN A 350 -34.37 19.80 -13.17
CA ASN A 350 -34.27 18.57 -13.97
C ASN A 350 -33.63 18.87 -15.33
N HIS A 351 -32.44 18.30 -15.58
CA HIS A 351 -31.82 18.15 -16.91
C HIS A 351 -31.61 19.43 -17.75
N LYS A 352 -31.27 20.55 -17.11
CA LYS A 352 -30.68 21.72 -17.78
C LYS A 352 -29.45 22.22 -17.03
N ALA A 353 -28.42 22.64 -17.76
CA ALA A 353 -27.30 23.36 -17.21
C ALA A 353 -27.80 24.69 -16.59
N ARG A 354 -27.30 25.04 -15.40
CA ARG A 354 -27.61 26.29 -14.71
C ARG A 354 -26.36 27.12 -14.50
N VAL A 355 -26.45 28.42 -14.75
CA VAL A 355 -25.41 29.39 -14.42
C VAL A 355 -25.85 30.22 -13.22
N CYS A 356 -25.02 30.24 -12.17
CA CYS A 356 -25.20 31.08 -10.99
C CYS A 356 -24.10 32.16 -10.96
N VAL A 357 -24.48 33.42 -10.72
CA VAL A 357 -23.54 34.56 -10.74
C VAL A 357 -23.51 35.24 -9.37
N VAL A 358 -22.35 35.18 -8.71
CA VAL A 358 -22.06 35.85 -7.44
C VAL A 358 -21.28 37.12 -7.75
N TYR A 359 -21.91 38.29 -7.68
CA TYR A 359 -21.27 39.57 -7.99
C TYR A 359 -21.23 40.52 -6.79
N GLY A 360 -20.25 41.43 -6.77
CA GLY A 360 -20.05 42.38 -5.68
C GLY A 360 -18.63 42.95 -5.67
N LEU A 361 -18.32 43.81 -4.70
CA LEU A 361 -17.04 44.54 -4.63
C LEU A 361 -15.80 43.62 -4.48
N GLY A 362 -14.60 44.21 -4.66
CA GLY A 362 -13.34 43.54 -4.32
C GLY A 362 -13.23 43.31 -2.82
N GLY A 363 -12.53 42.24 -2.40
CA GLY A 363 -12.32 41.91 -0.98
C GLY A 363 -13.57 41.43 -0.21
N VAL A 364 -14.77 41.56 -0.76
CA VAL A 364 -16.04 41.27 -0.05
C VAL A 364 -16.27 39.78 0.28
N GLY A 365 -15.42 38.88 -0.22
CA GLY A 365 -15.41 37.46 0.15
C GLY A 365 -16.19 36.51 -0.78
N LYS A 366 -16.45 36.89 -2.04
CA LYS A 366 -17.17 36.07 -3.04
C LYS A 366 -16.58 34.66 -3.19
N THR A 367 -15.27 34.59 -3.40
CA THR A 367 -14.51 33.34 -3.50
C THR A 367 -14.72 32.46 -2.27
N GLN A 368 -14.63 33.00 -1.05
CA GLN A 368 -14.80 32.21 0.18
C GLN A 368 -16.23 31.68 0.36
N LEU A 369 -17.26 32.43 -0.08
CA LEU A 369 -18.64 31.92 -0.15
C LEU A 369 -18.71 30.73 -1.11
N VAL A 370 -18.15 30.87 -2.31
CA VAL A 370 -18.15 29.79 -3.32
C VAL A 370 -17.40 28.54 -2.83
N LEU A 371 -16.23 28.68 -2.19
CA LEU A 371 -15.50 27.55 -1.60
C LEU A 371 -16.32 26.84 -0.50
N THR A 372 -17.05 27.59 0.31
CA THR A 372 -17.93 27.05 1.38
C THR A 372 -19.15 26.32 0.80
N VAL A 373 -19.75 26.84 -0.27
CA VAL A 373 -20.84 26.16 -1.02
C VAL A 373 -20.34 24.87 -1.69
N ILE A 374 -19.14 24.89 -2.26
CA ILE A 374 -18.50 23.71 -2.87
C ILE A 374 -18.25 22.62 -1.83
N GLU A 375 -17.84 22.98 -0.61
CA GLU A 375 -17.68 22.02 0.49
C GLU A 375 -19.03 21.43 0.94
N GLN A 376 -20.05 22.26 1.15
CA GLN A 376 -21.38 21.79 1.59
C GLN A 376 -22.07 20.90 0.54
N THR A 377 -21.79 21.12 -0.74
CA THR A 377 -22.33 20.30 -1.85
C THR A 377 -21.34 19.23 -2.37
N TRP A 378 -20.18 19.03 -1.71
CA TRP A 378 -19.05 18.27 -2.26
C TRP A 378 -19.40 16.86 -2.77
N TYR A 379 -20.26 16.15 -2.03
CA TYR A 379 -20.67 14.78 -2.35
C TYR A 379 -21.74 14.67 -3.45
N GLN A 380 -22.28 15.79 -3.93
CA GLN A 380 -23.38 15.86 -4.91
C GLN A 380 -22.87 16.04 -6.36
N TRP A 381 -21.56 16.18 -6.53
CA TRP A 381 -20.86 16.33 -7.81
C TRP A 381 -19.86 15.17 -7.98
N THR A 382 -19.78 14.56 -9.17
CA THR A 382 -18.65 13.66 -9.48
C THR A 382 -17.40 14.48 -9.83
N HIS A 383 -17.57 15.61 -10.52
CA HIS A 383 -16.46 16.43 -11.01
C HIS A 383 -16.66 17.91 -10.65
N ILE A 384 -15.59 18.59 -10.25
CA ILE A 384 -15.58 20.02 -9.93
C ILE A 384 -14.37 20.67 -10.61
N ILE A 385 -14.62 21.53 -11.60
CA ILE A 385 -13.61 22.23 -12.40
C ILE A 385 -13.49 23.67 -11.88
N TYR A 386 -12.48 23.94 -11.06
CA TYR A 386 -12.18 25.30 -10.60
C TYR A 386 -11.22 26.00 -11.57
N VAL A 387 -11.66 27.14 -12.10
CA VAL A 387 -11.00 27.93 -13.14
C VAL A 387 -10.76 29.34 -12.61
N ASP A 388 -9.53 29.82 -12.73
CA ASP A 388 -9.21 31.25 -12.61
C ASP A 388 -9.63 31.94 -13.91
N ALA A 389 -10.62 32.82 -13.82
CA ALA A 389 -11.23 33.52 -14.94
C ALA A 389 -10.72 34.98 -15.08
N SER A 390 -9.56 35.29 -14.49
CA SER A 390 -8.93 36.61 -14.60
C SER A 390 -8.44 36.97 -16.00
N SER A 391 -8.15 35.98 -16.86
CA SER A 391 -7.82 36.16 -18.27
C SER A 391 -8.27 34.97 -19.13
N GLU A 392 -8.34 35.16 -20.45
CA GLU A 392 -8.76 34.12 -21.40
C GLU A 392 -7.73 32.97 -21.42
N GLU A 393 -6.43 33.29 -21.35
CA GLU A 393 -5.33 32.33 -21.29
C GLU A 393 -5.29 31.54 -19.98
N ALA A 394 -5.86 32.07 -18.88
CA ALA A 394 -6.02 31.32 -17.63
C ALA A 394 -7.14 30.28 -17.73
N ILE A 395 -8.24 30.64 -18.39
CA ILE A 395 -9.36 29.74 -18.69
C ILE A 395 -8.92 28.61 -19.63
N GLU A 396 -8.28 28.94 -20.75
CA GLU A 396 -7.81 27.93 -21.72
C GLU A 396 -6.80 26.96 -21.10
N ARG A 397 -5.88 27.46 -20.25
CA ARG A 397 -4.92 26.62 -19.53
C ARG A 397 -5.61 25.64 -18.58
N ALA A 398 -6.57 26.12 -17.78
CA ALA A 398 -7.33 25.28 -16.85
C ALA A 398 -8.15 24.20 -17.58
N PHE A 399 -8.75 24.54 -18.72
CA PHE A 399 -9.49 23.58 -19.53
C PHE A 399 -8.58 22.59 -20.27
N LYS A 400 -7.42 23.01 -20.77
CA LYS A 400 -6.44 22.08 -21.33
C LYS A 400 -5.93 21.09 -20.28
N GLU A 401 -5.57 21.57 -19.08
CA GLU A 401 -5.16 20.73 -17.96
C GLU A 401 -6.25 19.70 -17.56
N PHE A 402 -7.53 20.07 -17.65
CA PHE A 402 -8.64 19.13 -17.43
C PHE A 402 -8.85 18.17 -18.61
N GLY A 403 -8.82 18.67 -19.85
CA GLY A 403 -9.09 17.90 -21.07
C GLY A 403 -8.06 16.79 -21.30
N THR A 404 -6.78 17.12 -21.13
CA THR A 404 -5.69 16.12 -21.13
C THR A 404 -5.85 15.13 -19.96
N ALA A 405 -6.33 15.56 -18.78
CA ALA A 405 -6.54 14.66 -17.64
C ALA A 405 -7.72 13.67 -17.84
N LYS A 406 -8.85 14.10 -18.42
CA LYS A 406 -9.99 13.21 -18.70
C LYS A 406 -9.93 12.54 -20.09
N ASN A 407 -8.87 12.78 -20.88
CA ASN A 407 -8.69 12.33 -22.27
C ASN A 407 -9.86 12.74 -23.19
N THR A 408 -10.43 13.92 -22.97
CA THR A 408 -11.60 14.41 -23.73
C THR A 408 -11.22 15.20 -24.98
N GLY A 409 -9.98 15.71 -25.03
CA GLY A 409 -9.47 16.58 -26.08
C GLY A 409 -8.53 17.64 -25.51
N ASP A 410 -7.87 18.37 -26.40
CA ASP A 410 -6.84 19.36 -26.06
C ASP A 410 -7.34 20.81 -26.24
N THR A 411 -8.55 21.01 -26.78
CA THR A 411 -9.18 22.33 -26.97
C THR A 411 -10.30 22.59 -25.95
N PRO A 412 -10.60 23.87 -25.64
CA PRO A 412 -11.74 24.21 -24.78
C PRO A 412 -13.09 23.72 -25.34
N LYS A 413 -13.24 23.61 -26.66
CA LYS A 413 -14.47 23.14 -27.30
C LYS A 413 -14.72 21.67 -27.03
N ASP A 414 -13.69 20.82 -27.13
CA ASP A 414 -13.82 19.37 -26.88
C ASP A 414 -14.32 19.11 -25.45
N LEU A 415 -13.90 19.95 -24.50
CA LEU A 415 -14.36 19.89 -23.12
C LEU A 415 -15.80 20.40 -22.95
N VAL A 416 -16.22 21.46 -23.65
CA VAL A 416 -17.63 21.88 -23.65
C VAL A 416 -18.54 20.80 -24.25
N ASP A 417 -18.15 20.21 -25.39
CA ASP A 417 -18.86 19.09 -26.03
C ASP A 417 -18.93 17.86 -25.09
N TRP A 418 -17.89 17.61 -24.29
CA TRP A 418 -17.91 16.59 -23.23
C TRP A 418 -18.83 16.95 -22.05
N LEU A 419 -18.83 18.21 -21.57
CA LEU A 419 -19.72 18.66 -20.49
C LEU A 419 -21.20 18.55 -20.89
N GLU A 420 -21.54 18.86 -22.15
CA GLU A 420 -22.90 18.69 -22.68
C GLU A 420 -23.34 17.22 -22.79
N SER A 421 -22.41 16.32 -23.14
CA SER A 421 -22.68 14.88 -23.30
C SER A 421 -22.49 14.05 -22.02
N CYS A 422 -21.91 14.64 -20.97
CA CYS A 422 -21.68 13.99 -19.69
C CYS A 422 -23.00 13.66 -18.96
N LYS A 423 -23.16 12.38 -18.60
CA LYS A 423 -24.33 11.86 -17.87
C LYS A 423 -24.25 12.04 -16.35
N GLU A 424 -23.11 12.49 -15.85
CA GLU A 424 -22.82 12.63 -14.43
C GLU A 424 -22.94 14.10 -13.99
N ARG A 425 -23.11 14.34 -12.68
CA ARG A 425 -23.22 15.71 -12.15
C ARG A 425 -21.83 16.35 -12.07
N TRP A 426 -21.61 17.39 -12.87
CA TRP A 426 -20.40 18.22 -12.84
C TRP A 426 -20.72 19.65 -12.39
N LEU A 427 -19.72 20.32 -11.82
CA LEU A 427 -19.74 21.74 -11.46
C LEU A 427 -18.53 22.45 -12.08
N VAL A 428 -18.73 23.54 -12.81
CA VAL A 428 -17.65 24.43 -13.28
C VAL A 428 -17.69 25.72 -12.48
N VAL A 429 -16.54 26.22 -12.06
CA VAL A 429 -16.42 27.41 -11.21
C VAL A 429 -15.46 28.39 -11.88
N PHE A 430 -15.96 29.55 -12.30
CA PHE A 430 -15.16 30.66 -12.85
C PHE A 430 -14.98 31.72 -11.77
N ASP A 431 -13.87 31.67 -11.04
CA ASP A 431 -13.55 32.64 -9.98
C ASP A 431 -12.79 33.83 -10.56
N ASN A 432 -13.02 35.04 -10.02
CA ASN A 432 -12.33 36.28 -10.42
C ASN A 432 -12.58 36.68 -11.90
N ALA A 433 -13.79 36.40 -12.41
CA ALA A 433 -14.26 36.71 -13.76
C ALA A 433 -14.50 38.23 -13.97
N ASP A 434 -13.44 39.01 -13.87
CA ASP A 434 -13.48 40.48 -13.76
C ASP A 434 -13.07 41.21 -15.05
N ASN A 435 -12.59 40.49 -16.08
CA ASN A 435 -12.19 41.08 -17.34
C ASN A 435 -13.39 41.20 -18.30
N SER A 436 -13.70 42.42 -18.75
CA SER A 436 -14.80 42.68 -19.68
C SER A 436 -14.51 42.31 -21.14
N SER A 437 -13.26 42.01 -21.50
CA SER A 437 -12.92 41.54 -22.86
C SER A 437 -13.05 40.02 -23.03
N THR A 438 -13.15 39.25 -21.95
CA THR A 438 -13.16 37.78 -22.00
C THR A 438 -14.59 37.25 -22.20
N ASP A 439 -14.81 36.60 -23.33
CA ASP A 439 -16.12 36.09 -23.76
C ASP A 439 -16.46 34.75 -23.09
N LEU A 440 -16.81 34.83 -21.79
CA LEU A 440 -17.14 33.68 -20.95
C LEU A 440 -18.26 32.78 -21.50
N GLN A 441 -19.12 33.31 -22.37
CA GLN A 441 -20.22 32.54 -22.96
C GLN A 441 -19.73 31.39 -23.84
N ARG A 442 -18.52 31.47 -24.42
CA ARG A 442 -17.89 30.39 -25.21
C ARG A 442 -17.58 29.13 -24.40
N TYR A 443 -17.46 29.27 -23.08
CA TYR A 443 -17.02 28.24 -22.16
C TYR A 443 -18.15 27.67 -21.29
N ILE A 444 -19.38 28.17 -21.49
CA ILE A 444 -20.57 27.72 -20.76
C ILE A 444 -21.31 26.72 -21.68
N PRO A 445 -21.44 25.43 -21.30
CA PRO A 445 -22.22 24.47 -22.07
C PRO A 445 -23.70 24.86 -22.07
N ALA A 446 -24.34 24.81 -23.23
CA ALA A 446 -25.75 25.14 -23.42
C ALA A 446 -26.70 23.99 -23.01
N ARG A 447 -26.14 22.80 -22.73
CA ARG A 447 -26.87 21.56 -22.41
C ARG A 447 -26.15 20.75 -21.33
N GLY A 448 -26.74 19.63 -20.92
CA GLY A 448 -26.20 18.75 -19.89
C GLY A 448 -26.88 18.88 -18.52
N GLY A 449 -26.43 18.07 -17.55
CA GLY A 449 -27.02 17.94 -16.21
C GLY A 449 -26.23 18.60 -15.07
N GLY A 450 -25.21 19.39 -15.38
CA GLY A 450 -24.34 20.04 -14.40
C GLY A 450 -24.71 21.49 -14.07
N SER A 451 -23.77 22.23 -13.49
CA SER A 451 -23.95 23.64 -13.13
C SER A 451 -22.66 24.44 -13.25
N VAL A 452 -22.81 25.75 -13.43
CA VAL A 452 -21.75 26.74 -13.56
C VAL A 452 -21.91 27.80 -12.47
N LEU A 453 -20.82 28.21 -11.85
CA LEU A 453 -20.80 29.19 -10.76
C LEU A 453 -19.71 30.24 -11.04
N ILE A 454 -20.09 31.51 -11.11
CA ILE A 454 -19.21 32.62 -11.53
C ILE A 454 -19.03 33.61 -10.38
N THR A 455 -17.81 34.04 -10.06
CA THR A 455 -17.56 35.16 -9.14
C THR A 455 -17.01 36.37 -9.91
N THR A 456 -17.56 37.56 -9.65
CA THR A 456 -17.18 38.77 -10.43
C THR A 456 -17.40 40.10 -9.70
N ARG A 457 -16.74 41.17 -10.16
CA ARG A 457 -17.04 42.58 -9.89
C ARG A 457 -17.98 43.20 -10.93
N LEU A 458 -18.15 42.57 -12.09
CA LEU A 458 -18.96 43.08 -13.21
C LEU A 458 -20.44 42.68 -13.02
N PRO A 459 -21.37 43.62 -12.75
CA PRO A 459 -22.80 43.29 -12.64
C PRO A 459 -23.37 42.77 -13.97
N ASP A 460 -22.81 43.23 -15.09
CA ASP A 460 -23.25 42.90 -16.45
C ASP A 460 -23.19 41.40 -16.79
N LEU A 461 -22.38 40.61 -16.07
CA LEU A 461 -22.32 39.15 -16.25
C LEU A 461 -23.53 38.42 -15.63
N ALA A 462 -24.35 39.07 -14.80
CA ALA A 462 -25.62 38.53 -14.32
C ALA A 462 -26.58 38.16 -15.46
N ARG A 463 -26.40 38.71 -16.66
CA ARG A 463 -27.15 38.32 -17.88
C ARG A 463 -26.93 36.87 -18.32
N LEU A 464 -25.85 36.22 -17.85
CA LEU A 464 -25.52 34.83 -18.18
C LEU A 464 -26.32 33.81 -17.35
N SER A 465 -27.05 34.24 -16.31
CA SER A 465 -27.84 33.36 -15.45
C SER A 465 -29.33 33.33 -15.81
N GLU A 466 -29.91 32.14 -15.88
CA GLU A 466 -31.33 31.94 -16.20
C GLU A 466 -32.19 31.74 -14.95
N GLY A 467 -33.10 32.69 -14.70
CA GLY A 467 -34.24 32.53 -13.77
C GLY A 467 -34.09 33.21 -12.39
N PRO A 468 -35.19 33.35 -11.63
CA PRO A 468 -35.19 34.03 -10.34
C PRO A 468 -34.32 33.30 -9.31
N GLY A 469 -33.52 34.06 -8.55
CA GLY A 469 -32.61 33.54 -7.52
C GLY A 469 -31.25 33.05 -8.04
N SER A 470 -31.00 33.06 -9.34
CA SER A 470 -29.71 32.63 -9.93
C SER A 470 -28.57 33.66 -9.79
N VAL A 471 -28.89 34.92 -9.49
CA VAL A 471 -27.94 35.99 -9.21
C VAL A 471 -27.86 36.27 -7.71
N CYS A 472 -26.66 36.22 -7.13
CA CYS A 472 -26.39 36.56 -5.74
C CYS A 472 -25.54 37.84 -5.67
N HIS A 473 -26.11 38.94 -5.18
CA HIS A 473 -25.37 40.18 -4.93
C HIS A 473 -24.73 40.14 -3.53
N LEU A 474 -23.41 39.99 -3.47
CA LEU A 474 -22.68 39.86 -2.21
C LEU A 474 -22.25 41.23 -1.67
N SER A 475 -23.06 41.78 -0.78
CA SER A 475 -22.86 43.07 -0.13
C SER A 475 -21.84 43.01 1.02
N GLY A 476 -21.50 44.18 1.57
CA GLY A 476 -20.62 44.32 2.73
C GLY A 476 -21.13 43.53 3.94
N MET A 477 -20.20 42.92 4.67
CA MET A 477 -20.49 42.10 5.85
C MET A 477 -21.10 42.93 6.99
N SER A 478 -22.09 42.39 7.70
CA SER A 478 -22.71 43.05 8.84
C SER A 478 -21.74 43.21 10.01
N LEU A 479 -21.99 44.22 10.86
CA LEU A 479 -21.13 44.53 12.02
C LEU A 479 -20.98 43.33 12.98
N THR A 480 -22.04 42.56 13.17
CA THR A 480 -22.06 41.35 14.02
C THR A 480 -21.22 40.22 13.43
N ALA A 481 -21.31 39.96 12.12
CA ALA A 481 -20.49 38.95 11.45
C ALA A 481 -19.00 39.37 11.40
N GLY A 482 -18.71 40.66 11.21
CA GLY A 482 -17.35 41.20 11.25
C GLY A 482 -16.69 41.07 12.62
N ALA A 483 -17.44 41.32 13.71
CA ALA A 483 -16.94 41.10 15.07
C ALA A 483 -16.64 39.61 15.35
N ALA A 484 -17.51 38.71 14.89
CA ALA A 484 -17.31 37.26 15.05
C ALA A 484 -16.07 36.75 14.29
N LEU A 485 -15.82 37.25 13.06
CA LEU A 485 -14.63 36.94 12.29
C LEU A 485 -13.34 37.30 13.04
N LEU A 486 -13.27 38.53 13.58
CA LEU A 486 -12.09 39.02 14.28
C LEU A 486 -11.77 38.20 15.55
N LEU A 487 -12.79 37.87 16.35
CA LEU A 487 -12.64 37.03 17.55
C LEU A 487 -12.14 35.61 17.21
N LYS A 488 -12.54 35.06 16.07
CA LYS A 488 -12.12 33.72 15.61
C LYS A 488 -10.63 33.66 15.22
N ILE A 489 -10.08 34.79 14.75
CA ILE A 489 -8.68 34.92 14.34
C ILE A 489 -7.74 35.01 15.57
N THR A 490 -8.07 35.84 16.56
CA THR A 490 -7.14 36.14 17.67
C THR A 490 -6.86 34.94 18.59
N VAL A 491 -7.87 34.11 18.86
CA VAL A 491 -7.80 32.97 19.81
C VAL A 491 -6.85 31.85 19.36
N SER A 492 -6.53 31.73 18.07
CA SER A 492 -5.83 30.57 17.50
C SER A 492 -4.29 30.59 17.65
N SER A 493 -3.73 31.45 18.51
CA SER A 493 -2.35 31.96 18.35
C SER A 493 -1.31 31.48 19.40
N SER A 494 -1.67 30.64 20.37
CA SER A 494 -0.80 30.29 21.51
C SER A 494 -0.43 28.81 21.60
N VAL A 495 0.86 28.52 21.83
CA VAL A 495 1.43 27.17 22.00
C VAL A 495 2.54 27.20 23.08
N ALA A 496 2.67 26.15 23.88
CA ALA A 496 3.77 25.96 24.86
C ALA A 496 4.23 24.48 24.92
N PRO A 497 5.51 24.17 25.24
CA PRO A 497 6.07 22.82 25.15
C PRO A 497 6.43 22.16 26.50
N VAL A 498 6.58 20.82 26.52
CA VAL A 498 7.24 20.04 27.60
C VAL A 498 8.03 18.86 26.99
N SER A 499 9.09 18.41 27.66
CA SER A 499 9.97 17.29 27.30
C SER A 499 10.10 16.27 28.44
N LEU A 500 10.61 15.04 28.17
CA LEU A 500 11.60 14.31 29.00
C LEU A 500 11.95 12.91 28.44
N SER A 501 12.88 12.22 29.10
CA SER A 501 13.65 11.04 28.62
C SER A 501 13.68 9.87 29.63
N VAL A 502 14.32 8.73 29.29
CA VAL A 502 15.24 7.88 30.11
C VAL A 502 15.41 6.45 29.50
N SER A 503 16.41 5.67 29.97
CA SER A 503 17.16 4.64 29.24
C SER A 503 16.95 3.16 29.64
N VAL A 504 17.24 2.25 28.69
CA VAL A 504 18.02 0.97 28.76
C VAL A 504 18.08 0.14 30.05
N THR A 505 17.82 -1.19 29.97
CA THR A 505 18.64 -2.33 30.52
C THR A 505 18.03 -3.71 30.11
N ILE A 506 18.78 -4.82 30.22
CA ILE A 506 18.68 -6.07 29.42
C ILE A 506 18.27 -7.32 30.26
N PHE A 507 17.91 -8.42 29.56
CA PHE A 507 17.84 -9.87 29.89
C PHE A 507 16.45 -10.59 29.91
N PRO A 508 16.33 -11.83 29.36
CA PRO A 508 15.08 -12.59 29.04
C PRO A 508 14.58 -13.37 30.27
N PRO A 509 13.57 -14.28 30.30
CA PRO A 509 12.20 -15.13 29.12
C PRO A 509 12.35 -15.87 27.76
N ARG A 510 11.80 -17.12 27.67
CA ARG A 510 11.55 -18.12 26.58
C ARG A 510 10.09 -18.09 26.06
N LEU A 511 9.61 -18.68 24.92
CA LEU A 511 10.17 -19.10 23.61
C LEU A 511 9.05 -19.61 22.67
N CYS A 512 8.74 -18.94 21.54
CA CYS A 512 7.96 -19.52 20.42
C CYS A 512 8.24 -18.85 19.04
N LEU A 513 8.66 -19.63 18.04
CA LEU A 513 8.86 -19.23 16.64
C LEU A 513 7.61 -19.41 15.77
N HIS A 514 7.45 -18.57 14.74
CA HIS A 514 6.46 -18.71 13.67
C HIS A 514 6.96 -18.12 12.33
N TYR A 515 6.06 -18.03 11.32
CA TYR A 515 6.37 -17.93 9.88
C TYR A 515 6.14 -16.52 9.31
N SER A 516 6.80 -16.14 8.21
CA SER A 516 6.38 -14.98 7.40
C SER A 516 6.72 -15.13 5.92
N CYS A 517 5.73 -15.49 5.11
CA CYS A 517 5.85 -15.59 3.65
C CYS A 517 4.94 -14.59 2.95
N LEU A 518 5.42 -14.06 1.84
CA LEU A 518 4.68 -13.17 0.95
C LEU A 518 4.41 -13.86 -0.39
N ALA A 519 3.22 -13.67 -0.94
CA ALA A 519 2.83 -14.21 -2.23
C ALA A 519 1.99 -13.21 -3.05
N ILE A 520 2.36 -12.98 -4.31
CA ILE A 520 1.74 -12.00 -5.24
C ILE A 520 1.27 -12.73 -6.52
N PRO A 521 -0.02 -12.71 -6.90
CA PRO A 521 -0.57 -13.59 -7.93
C PRO A 521 -0.31 -13.11 -9.36
N SER A 522 -0.22 -14.06 -10.29
CA SER A 522 0.21 -13.83 -11.68
C SER A 522 -0.86 -13.22 -12.58
N THR A 523 -0.43 -12.39 -13.54
CA THR A 523 -1.29 -11.90 -14.64
C THR A 523 -1.03 -12.68 -15.94
N PRO A 524 -2.06 -13.14 -16.67
CA PRO A 524 -1.87 -13.89 -17.91
C PRO A 524 -1.41 -12.98 -19.07
N THR A 525 -0.36 -13.39 -19.76
CA THR A 525 0.12 -12.75 -20.99
C THR A 525 -0.62 -13.31 -22.21
N LEU A 526 -1.29 -12.47 -23.00
CA LEU A 526 -1.70 -12.85 -24.35
C LEU A 526 -0.47 -12.94 -25.26
N SER A 527 -0.33 -14.07 -25.96
CA SER A 527 0.52 -14.19 -27.14
C SER A 527 -0.22 -13.66 -28.38
N PRO A 528 0.42 -12.85 -29.24
CA PRO A 528 -0.14 -12.48 -30.53
C PRO A 528 0.12 -13.60 -31.55
N ASP A 529 -0.82 -14.53 -31.71
CA ASP A 529 -0.78 -15.50 -32.82
C ASP A 529 -1.09 -14.77 -34.13
N LEU A 530 -0.02 -14.46 -34.88
CA LEU A 530 -0.06 -14.04 -36.28
C LEU A 530 0.66 -15.08 -37.15
N SER A 531 -0.06 -16.14 -37.50
CA SER A 531 0.32 -17.07 -38.56
C SER A 531 -0.13 -16.51 -39.92
N PRO A 532 0.72 -16.53 -40.97
CA PRO A 532 0.40 -15.93 -42.27
C PRO A 532 -0.33 -16.89 -43.21
N LEU A 533 -1.42 -16.42 -43.81
CA LEU A 533 -2.03 -16.89 -45.06
C LEU A 533 -2.61 -15.67 -45.81
#